data_AF-A0AAW1B8T0-F1
#
_entry.id   AF-A0AAW1B8T0-F1
#
_cell.length_a   1.000
_cell.length_b   1.000
_cell.length_c   1.000
_cell.angle_alpha   90.00
_cell.angle_beta   90.00
_cell.angle_gamma   90.00
#
_symmetry.space_group_name_H-M   'P 1'
#
loop_
_entity.id
_entity.type
_entity.pdbx_description
1 polymer ?
#
loop_
_entity_poly.entity_id
_entity_poly.type
_entity_poly.pdbx_seq_one_letter_code
_entity_poly.pdbx_strand_id
1 'polypeptide(L)'
;MCLAALKHLPKEFPTYVEPSNEEICDAFKKDPQGFEERFLAEYSSDYSYAPLPILLNATRNYLSFVRTCCASTQRNICFLKERLQHKSVQAFAHLSNKACALHALLGENKTKVSYLIKFTQQTPSLPFENAMTLAGEASKILSKCCASLEENCIQNELKRHIAHICNTACAGNERIRTCCTTKDDVGKYLCIYSLPWAKRSEAPQSPSSIDEGVCREGGEIDVYRNIFDVARIYTRAPEALIITLYSASQAAATDCCDLVDVRRCFAERDSTIAPLQALVEKGNEICGEYADHTYVEFLKRLKANVLTLLPAGTLNTEDQVSTLLEQRIGYATKCCHLNAPPIYCGIQQLMSQV
;
A
#
# COMPACT_ATOMS: atom_id res chain seq x y z
N MET A 1 4.77 27.28 19.13
CA MET A 1 4.15 26.87 17.85
C MET A 1 4.89 25.69 17.19
N CYS A 2 6.23 25.62 17.22
CA CYS A 2 7.00 24.51 16.62
C CYS A 2 6.54 23.10 17.06
N LEU A 3 6.36 22.86 18.37
CA LEU A 3 5.90 21.55 18.87
C LEU A 3 4.52 21.13 18.34
N ALA A 4 3.61 22.07 18.08
CA ALA A 4 2.27 21.77 17.57
C ALA A 4 2.26 21.49 16.05
N ALA A 5 3.34 21.82 15.33
CA ALA A 5 3.48 21.55 13.91
C ALA A 5 4.17 20.21 13.61
N LEU A 6 4.78 19.58 14.62
CA LEU A 6 5.43 18.28 14.47
C LEU A 6 4.39 17.20 14.15
N LYS A 7 4.64 16.46 13.06
CA LYS A 7 3.88 15.28 12.69
C LYS A 7 4.78 14.06 12.91
N HIS A 8 4.25 13.03 13.56
CA HIS A 8 4.93 11.74 13.56
C HIS A 8 4.83 11.12 12.16
N LEU A 9 5.73 10.19 11.84
CA LEU A 9 5.65 9.40 10.60
C LEU A 9 4.83 8.12 10.83
N PRO A 10 4.23 7.56 9.77
CA PRO A 10 3.63 6.23 9.85
C PRO A 10 4.63 5.15 10.23
N LYS A 11 4.21 4.26 11.12
CA LYS A 11 4.95 3.04 11.43
C LYS A 11 4.56 1.95 10.43
N GLU A 12 5.38 1.77 9.40
CA GLU A 12 5.12 0.81 8.32
C GLU A 12 5.33 -0.66 8.75
N PHE A 13 6.14 -0.85 9.78
CA PHE A 13 6.41 -2.15 10.41
C PHE A 13 5.98 -2.12 11.88
N PRO A 14 4.70 -2.42 12.16
CA PRO A 14 4.24 -2.64 13.54
C PRO A 14 5.10 -3.71 14.22
N THR A 15 5.45 -3.45 15.47
CA THR A 15 6.23 -4.35 16.34
C THR A 15 5.37 -4.95 17.46
N TYR A 16 4.13 -4.48 17.65
CA TYR A 16 3.17 -5.04 18.57
C TYR A 16 2.85 -6.47 18.15
N VAL A 17 3.15 -7.41 19.05
CA VAL A 17 2.81 -8.81 18.93
C VAL A 17 1.99 -9.17 20.15
N GLU A 18 0.77 -9.64 19.92
CA GLU A 18 -0.09 -10.09 21.02
C GLU A 18 0.59 -11.28 21.74
N PRO A 19 0.79 -11.23 23.06
CA PRO A 19 1.35 -12.34 23.82
C PRO A 19 0.42 -13.56 23.86
N SER A 20 0.93 -14.68 24.38
CA SER A 20 0.08 -15.86 24.63
C SER A 20 -1.03 -15.57 25.64
N ASN A 21 -2.08 -16.38 25.63
CA ASN A 21 -3.20 -16.23 26.57
C ASN A 21 -2.72 -16.32 28.02
N GLU A 22 -1.74 -17.20 28.30
CA GLU A 22 -1.10 -17.36 29.59
C GLU A 22 -0.36 -16.08 30.01
N GLU A 23 0.52 -15.56 29.15
CA GLU A 23 1.27 -14.32 29.42
C GLU A 23 0.35 -13.11 29.63
N ILE A 24 -0.71 -12.98 28.83
CA ILE A 24 -1.73 -11.94 28.98
C ILE A 24 -2.36 -12.04 30.36
N CYS A 25 -2.84 -13.22 30.76
CA CYS A 25 -3.54 -13.36 32.03
C CYS A 25 -2.63 -13.27 33.25
N ASP A 26 -1.38 -13.72 33.15
CA ASP A 26 -0.40 -13.60 34.22
C ASP A 26 -0.01 -12.12 34.44
N ALA A 27 0.22 -11.38 33.36
CA ALA A 27 0.48 -9.94 33.43
C ALA A 27 -0.73 -9.17 33.96
N PHE A 28 -1.93 -9.45 33.42
CA PHE A 28 -3.17 -8.81 33.85
C PHE A 28 -3.50 -9.10 35.32
N LYS A 29 -3.27 -10.33 35.80
CA LYS A 29 -3.50 -10.68 37.21
C LYS A 29 -2.50 -9.99 38.14
N LYS A 30 -1.25 -9.80 37.71
CA LYS A 30 -0.19 -9.18 38.49
C LYS A 30 -0.42 -7.67 38.67
N ASP A 31 -0.78 -6.99 37.60
CA ASP A 31 -1.03 -5.55 37.60
C ASP A 31 -2.03 -5.19 36.48
N PRO A 32 -3.35 -5.20 36.78
CA PRO A 32 -4.37 -4.90 35.78
C PRO A 32 -4.20 -3.52 35.14
N GLN A 33 -3.89 -2.50 35.95
CA GLN A 33 -3.77 -1.12 35.48
C GLN A 33 -2.52 -0.97 34.60
N GLY A 34 -1.36 -1.44 35.07
CA GLY A 34 -0.12 -1.39 34.30
C GLY A 34 -0.20 -2.19 33.00
N PHE A 35 -0.92 -3.33 32.99
CA PHE A 35 -1.20 -4.07 31.76
C PHE A 35 -2.01 -3.23 30.78
N GLU A 36 -3.11 -2.60 31.22
CA GLU A 36 -3.98 -1.80 30.37
C GLU A 36 -3.24 -0.58 29.80
N GLU A 37 -2.52 0.15 30.64
CA GLU A 37 -1.74 1.33 30.22
C GLU A 37 -0.65 0.95 29.21
N ARG A 38 0.07 -0.15 29.45
CA ARG A 38 1.10 -0.65 28.54
C ARG A 38 0.51 -1.08 27.20
N PHE A 39 -0.57 -1.86 27.23
CA PHE A 39 -1.27 -2.29 26.01
C PHE A 39 -1.72 -1.07 25.19
N LEU A 40 -2.37 -0.10 25.84
CA LEU A 40 -2.83 1.11 25.17
C LEU A 40 -1.66 1.88 24.55
N ALA A 41 -0.53 2.03 25.25
CA ALA A 41 0.65 2.72 24.74
C ALA A 41 1.27 1.99 23.53
N GLU A 42 1.53 0.69 23.66
CA GLU A 42 2.16 -0.10 22.59
C GLU A 42 1.27 -0.22 21.35
N TYR A 43 -0.01 -0.58 21.55
CA TYR A 43 -0.96 -0.76 20.44
C TYR A 43 -1.27 0.57 19.74
N SER A 44 -1.52 1.65 20.50
CA SER A 44 -1.86 2.95 19.91
C SER A 44 -0.67 3.59 19.21
N SER A 45 0.56 3.35 19.69
CA SER A 45 1.76 3.81 18.98
C SER A 45 1.89 3.17 17.60
N ASP A 46 1.63 1.86 17.52
CA ASP A 46 1.75 1.09 16.28
C ASP A 46 0.65 1.37 15.27
N TYR A 47 -0.56 1.65 15.76
CA TYR A 47 -1.74 1.92 14.94
C TYR A 47 -2.20 3.38 15.04
N SER A 48 -1.25 4.30 15.21
CA SER A 48 -1.48 5.74 15.50
C SER A 48 -2.20 6.51 14.39
N TYR A 49 -2.31 5.97 13.18
CA TYR A 49 -3.05 6.58 12.07
C TYR A 49 -4.49 6.05 11.95
N ALA A 50 -4.89 5.04 12.73
CA ALA A 50 -6.30 4.71 12.84
C ALA A 50 -7.04 5.92 13.43
N PRO A 51 -8.20 6.33 12.86
CA PRO A 51 -9.01 7.37 13.47
C PRO A 51 -9.32 7.05 14.93
N LEU A 52 -9.23 8.06 15.80
CA LEU A 52 -9.34 7.87 17.25
C LEU A 52 -10.58 7.05 17.68
N PRO A 53 -11.79 7.26 17.14
CA PRO A 53 -12.94 6.43 17.51
C PRO A 53 -12.76 4.93 17.18
N ILE A 54 -12.12 4.62 16.05
CA ILE A 54 -11.84 3.24 15.62
C ILE A 54 -10.81 2.61 16.55
N LEU A 55 -9.74 3.35 16.88
CA LEU A 55 -8.68 2.89 17.79
C LEU A 55 -9.22 2.63 19.20
N LEU A 56 -10.07 3.54 19.71
CA LEU A 56 -10.77 3.39 20.99
C LEU A 56 -11.69 2.17 20.98
N ASN A 57 -12.43 1.95 19.90
CA ASN A 57 -13.29 0.78 19.78
C ASN A 57 -12.46 -0.52 19.83
N ALA A 58 -11.40 -0.61 19.04
CA ALA A 58 -10.54 -1.80 19.01
C ALA A 58 -9.89 -2.11 20.37
N THR A 59 -9.32 -1.10 21.02
CA THR A 59 -8.65 -1.25 22.32
C THR A 59 -9.64 -1.57 23.45
N ARG A 60 -10.82 -0.93 23.49
CA ARG A 60 -11.85 -1.23 24.49
C ARG A 60 -12.39 -2.64 24.35
N ASN A 61 -12.66 -3.10 23.13
CA ASN A 61 -13.10 -4.49 22.90
C ASN A 61 -12.02 -5.49 23.35
N TYR A 62 -10.76 -5.22 23.02
CA TYR A 62 -9.62 -6.04 23.44
C TYR A 62 -9.55 -6.19 24.97
N LEU A 63 -9.48 -5.06 25.68
CA LEU A 63 -9.40 -5.06 27.14
C LEU A 63 -10.65 -5.67 27.78
N SER A 64 -11.83 -5.48 27.19
CA SER A 64 -13.06 -6.10 27.68
C SER A 64 -12.96 -7.62 27.67
N PHE A 65 -12.55 -8.23 26.56
CA PHE A 65 -12.47 -9.70 26.53
C PHE A 65 -11.30 -10.25 27.33
N VAL A 66 -10.19 -9.51 27.48
CA VAL A 66 -9.09 -9.92 28.38
C VAL A 66 -9.60 -10.06 29.81
N ARG A 67 -10.35 -9.06 30.31
CA ARG A 67 -10.96 -9.10 31.65
C ARG A 67 -11.88 -10.31 31.81
N THR A 68 -12.75 -10.56 30.83
CA THR A 68 -13.70 -11.68 30.86
C THR A 68 -13.00 -13.03 30.78
N CYS A 69 -12.05 -13.20 29.86
CA CYS A 69 -11.44 -14.50 29.60
C CYS A 69 -10.39 -14.89 30.63
N CYS A 70 -9.67 -13.94 31.22
CA CYS A 70 -8.73 -14.27 32.30
C CYS A 70 -9.44 -14.68 33.60
N ALA A 71 -10.69 -14.24 33.80
CA ALA A 71 -11.54 -14.70 34.89
C ALA A 71 -12.23 -16.06 34.61
N SER A 72 -12.20 -16.55 33.37
CA SER A 72 -12.84 -17.80 32.98
C SER A 72 -12.05 -19.03 33.42
N THR A 73 -12.75 -20.09 33.82
CA THR A 73 -12.16 -21.42 34.05
C THR A 73 -11.74 -22.12 32.76
N GLN A 74 -12.33 -21.72 31.62
CA GLN A 74 -12.02 -22.23 30.28
C GLN A 74 -11.37 -21.13 29.42
N ARG A 75 -10.22 -20.62 29.88
CA ARG A 75 -9.53 -19.45 29.29
C ARG A 75 -9.37 -19.55 27.77
N ASN A 76 -8.82 -20.66 27.27
CA ASN A 76 -8.51 -20.82 25.85
C ASN A 76 -9.77 -20.84 24.97
N ILE A 77 -10.86 -21.47 25.44
CA ILE A 77 -12.14 -21.49 24.72
C ILE A 77 -12.75 -20.08 24.70
N CYS A 78 -12.68 -19.35 25.82
CA CYS A 78 -13.13 -17.97 25.89
C CYS A 78 -12.38 -17.09 24.89
N PHE A 79 -11.04 -17.07 24.94
CA PHE A 79 -10.23 -16.26 24.04
C PHE A 79 -10.47 -16.58 22.57
N LEU A 80 -10.61 -17.86 22.21
CA LEU A 80 -10.92 -18.26 20.84
C LEU A 80 -12.26 -17.66 20.38
N LYS A 81 -13.31 -17.78 21.21
CA LYS A 81 -14.64 -17.24 20.91
C LYS A 81 -14.60 -15.72 20.74
N GLU A 82 -13.99 -15.02 21.69
CA GLU A 82 -13.93 -13.56 21.68
C GLU A 82 -13.10 -13.02 20.51
N ARG A 83 -11.95 -13.63 20.20
CA ARG A 83 -11.15 -13.26 19.02
C ARG A 83 -11.92 -13.49 17.71
N LEU A 84 -12.69 -14.56 17.58
CA LEU A 84 -13.50 -14.80 16.39
C LEU A 84 -14.63 -13.78 16.26
N GLN A 85 -15.31 -13.45 17.36
CA GLN A 85 -16.39 -12.47 17.40
C GLN A 85 -15.90 -11.04 17.09
N HIS A 86 -14.71 -10.67 17.58
CA HIS A 86 -14.15 -9.33 17.45
C HIS A 86 -13.10 -9.19 16.33
N LYS A 87 -12.89 -10.24 15.51
CA LYS A 87 -11.92 -10.26 14.41
C LYS A 87 -12.09 -9.08 13.45
N SER A 88 -13.34 -8.74 13.11
CA SER A 88 -13.66 -7.65 12.19
C SER A 88 -13.27 -6.29 12.76
N VAL A 89 -13.41 -6.08 14.08
CA VAL A 89 -13.03 -4.83 14.74
C VAL A 89 -11.52 -4.60 14.63
N GLN A 90 -10.73 -5.63 14.93
CA GLN A 90 -9.26 -5.56 14.84
C GLN A 90 -8.80 -5.39 13.39
N ALA A 91 -9.37 -6.16 12.46
CA ALA A 91 -9.07 -6.02 11.04
C ALA A 91 -9.41 -4.63 10.51
N PHE A 92 -10.53 -4.06 10.94
CA PHE A 92 -10.95 -2.72 10.54
C PHE A 92 -10.02 -1.63 11.07
N ALA A 93 -9.55 -1.75 12.32
CA ALA A 93 -8.56 -0.83 12.88
C ALA A 93 -7.23 -0.87 12.11
N HIS A 94 -6.72 -2.08 11.82
CA HIS A 94 -5.48 -2.23 11.06
C HIS A 94 -5.59 -1.72 9.61
N LEU A 95 -6.71 -2.01 8.93
CA LEU A 95 -6.96 -1.51 7.58
C LEU A 95 -7.08 0.02 7.55
N SER A 96 -7.84 0.59 8.50
CA SER A 96 -7.99 2.04 8.63
C SER A 96 -6.66 2.72 8.91
N ASN A 97 -5.85 2.16 9.82
CA ASN A 97 -4.50 2.63 10.09
C ASN A 97 -3.65 2.65 8.80
N LYS A 98 -3.59 1.54 8.05
CA LYS A 98 -2.80 1.47 6.81
C LYS A 98 -3.25 2.48 5.76
N ALA A 99 -4.56 2.61 5.55
CA ALA A 99 -5.12 3.53 4.56
C ALA A 99 -4.88 4.99 4.95
N CYS A 100 -5.10 5.36 6.22
CA CYS A 100 -4.88 6.71 6.71
C CYS A 100 -3.40 7.08 6.83
N ALA A 101 -2.52 6.14 7.18
CA ALA A 101 -1.07 6.29 7.12
C ALA A 101 -0.60 6.64 5.70
N LEU A 102 -1.05 5.86 4.71
CA LEU A 102 -0.77 6.10 3.30
C LEU A 102 -1.28 7.47 2.85
N HIS A 103 -2.50 7.83 3.23
CA HIS A 103 -3.08 9.12 2.88
C HIS A 103 -2.34 10.30 3.50
N ALA A 104 -1.96 10.19 4.78
CA ALA A 104 -1.19 11.22 5.46
C ALA A 104 0.20 11.42 4.85
N LEU A 105 0.81 10.36 4.32
CA LEU A 105 2.09 10.42 3.62
C LEU A 105 1.96 11.08 2.23
N LEU A 106 0.95 10.67 1.46
CA LEU A 106 0.82 11.03 0.05
C LEU A 106 0.03 12.32 -0.20
N GLY A 107 -0.88 12.69 0.71
CA GLY A 107 -1.91 13.69 0.45
C GLY A 107 -2.95 13.19 -0.56
N GLU A 108 -3.98 14.00 -0.80
CA GLU A 108 -5.15 13.60 -1.59
C GLU A 108 -4.78 13.18 -3.03
N ASN A 109 -4.10 14.02 -3.80
CA ASN A 109 -3.82 13.74 -5.21
C ASN A 109 -3.01 12.46 -5.43
N LYS A 110 -1.93 12.26 -4.65
CA LYS A 110 -1.11 11.03 -4.77
C LYS A 110 -1.80 9.81 -4.14
N THR A 111 -2.71 9.99 -3.17
CA THR A 111 -3.58 8.90 -2.68
C THR A 111 -4.49 8.41 -3.80
N LYS A 112 -5.11 9.32 -4.56
CA LYS A 112 -5.88 8.96 -5.75
C LYS A 112 -5.03 8.17 -6.76
N VAL A 113 -3.80 8.62 -7.04
CA VAL A 113 -2.89 7.88 -7.93
C VAL A 113 -2.54 6.50 -7.39
N SER A 114 -2.27 6.39 -6.08
CA SER A 114 -2.00 5.12 -5.41
C SER A 114 -3.14 4.11 -5.63
N TYR A 115 -4.39 4.51 -5.38
CA TYR A 115 -5.53 3.63 -5.61
C TYR A 115 -5.75 3.33 -7.11
N LEU A 116 -5.49 4.29 -8.01
CA LEU A 116 -5.54 4.05 -9.45
C LEU A 116 -4.56 2.95 -9.86
N ILE A 117 -3.30 3.03 -9.41
CA ILE A 117 -2.29 2.00 -9.66
C ILE A 117 -2.77 0.65 -9.12
N LYS A 118 -3.24 0.61 -7.86
CA LYS A 118 -3.66 -0.63 -7.21
C LYS A 118 -4.82 -1.31 -7.94
N PHE A 119 -5.87 -0.57 -8.26
CA PHE A 119 -7.02 -1.12 -8.99
C PHE A 119 -6.62 -1.63 -10.38
N THR A 120 -5.78 -0.89 -11.09
CA THR A 120 -5.30 -1.28 -12.42
C THR A 120 -4.42 -2.53 -12.37
N GLN A 121 -3.46 -2.61 -11.43
CA GLN A 121 -2.59 -3.79 -11.31
C GLN A 121 -3.36 -5.03 -10.81
N GLN A 122 -4.41 -4.85 -10.00
CA GLN A 122 -5.29 -5.94 -9.58
C GLN A 122 -6.24 -6.38 -10.69
N THR A 123 -6.71 -5.44 -11.53
CA THR A 123 -7.68 -5.67 -12.60
C THR A 123 -7.27 -4.92 -13.88
N PRO A 124 -6.29 -5.43 -14.65
CA PRO A 124 -5.81 -4.76 -15.86
C PRO A 124 -6.88 -4.56 -16.94
N SER A 125 -7.97 -5.33 -16.89
CA SER A 125 -9.13 -5.21 -17.77
C SER A 125 -10.14 -4.14 -17.35
N LEU A 126 -9.96 -3.51 -16.19
CA LEU A 126 -10.84 -2.44 -15.70
C LEU A 126 -10.65 -1.18 -16.57
N PRO A 127 -11.71 -0.61 -17.17
CA PRO A 127 -11.59 0.61 -17.96
C PRO A 127 -11.03 1.78 -17.14
N PHE A 128 -10.26 2.66 -17.78
CA PHE A 128 -9.64 3.82 -17.13
C PHE A 128 -10.64 4.68 -16.34
N GLU A 129 -11.78 5.03 -16.94
CA GLU A 129 -12.79 5.89 -16.28
C GLU A 129 -13.35 5.25 -15.00
N ASN A 130 -13.51 3.93 -15.00
CA ASN A 130 -13.95 3.17 -13.84
C ASN A 130 -12.86 3.13 -12.76
N ALA A 131 -11.62 2.82 -13.14
CA ALA A 131 -10.48 2.80 -12.22
C ALA A 131 -10.26 4.18 -11.58
N MET A 132 -10.34 5.24 -12.38
CA MET A 132 -10.21 6.64 -11.97
C MET A 132 -11.31 7.06 -10.99
N THR A 133 -12.56 6.65 -11.26
CA THR A 133 -13.70 6.94 -10.39
C THR A 133 -13.52 6.26 -9.02
N LEU A 134 -13.24 4.95 -9.01
CA LEU A 134 -13.02 4.20 -7.76
C LEU A 134 -11.83 4.76 -6.97
N ALA A 135 -10.73 5.11 -7.65
CA ALA A 135 -9.57 5.70 -7.01
C ALA A 135 -9.86 7.08 -6.41
N GLY A 136 -10.63 7.91 -7.12
CA GLY A 136 -11.08 9.22 -6.64
C GLY A 136 -11.99 9.11 -5.42
N GLU A 137 -12.91 8.15 -5.41
CA GLU A 137 -13.74 7.85 -4.24
C GLU A 137 -12.89 7.45 -3.03
N ALA A 138 -11.99 6.48 -3.18
CA ALA A 138 -11.11 6.04 -2.09
C ALA A 138 -10.33 7.21 -1.49
N SER A 139 -9.74 8.07 -2.33
CA SER A 139 -9.02 9.27 -1.88
C SER A 139 -9.91 10.24 -1.11
N LYS A 140 -11.13 10.52 -1.60
CA LYS A 140 -12.08 11.42 -0.94
C LYS A 140 -12.56 10.88 0.40
N ILE A 141 -12.77 9.56 0.49
CA ILE A 141 -13.16 8.91 1.75
C ILE A 141 -12.07 9.10 2.80
N LEU A 142 -10.81 8.87 2.45
CA LEU A 142 -9.69 9.04 3.38
C LEU A 142 -9.50 10.50 3.78
N SER A 143 -9.61 11.42 2.82
CA SER A 143 -9.55 12.87 3.08
C SER A 143 -10.64 13.33 4.05
N LYS A 144 -11.85 12.78 3.91
CA LYS A 144 -13.00 13.07 4.77
C LYS A 144 -12.87 12.45 6.16
N CYS A 145 -12.45 11.18 6.24
CA CYS A 145 -12.63 10.38 7.45
C CYS A 145 -11.38 10.18 8.31
N CYS A 146 -10.16 10.29 7.76
CA CYS A 146 -8.94 9.95 8.52
C CYS A 146 -8.69 10.88 9.71
N ALA A 147 -9.12 12.15 9.62
CA ALA A 147 -9.05 13.12 10.72
C ALA A 147 -10.41 13.34 11.42
N SER A 148 -11.43 12.56 11.07
CA SER A 148 -12.78 12.72 11.64
C SER A 148 -12.90 12.06 13.01
N LEU A 149 -13.69 12.70 13.89
CA LEU A 149 -14.10 12.13 15.18
C LEU A 149 -15.46 11.42 15.12
N GLU A 150 -16.11 11.39 13.94
CA GLU A 150 -17.34 10.62 13.74
C GLU A 150 -17.05 9.11 13.78
N GLU A 151 -17.69 8.40 14.72
CA GLU A 151 -17.42 6.99 15.02
C GLU A 151 -17.49 6.07 13.80
N ASN A 152 -18.45 6.32 12.90
CA ASN A 152 -18.75 5.43 11.78
C ASN A 152 -18.40 6.03 10.41
N CYS A 153 -17.58 7.09 10.33
CA CYS A 153 -17.27 7.77 9.06
C CYS A 153 -16.73 6.80 8.01
N ILE A 154 -15.60 6.13 8.31
CA ILE A 154 -14.99 5.17 7.37
C ILE A 154 -15.97 4.04 7.06
N GLN A 155 -16.68 3.50 8.06
CA GLN A 155 -17.59 2.37 7.86
C GLN A 155 -18.74 2.71 6.88
N ASN A 156 -19.35 3.88 7.04
CA ASN A 156 -20.45 4.34 6.20
C ASN A 156 -20.01 4.60 4.76
N GLU A 157 -18.86 5.26 4.59
CA GLU A 157 -18.29 5.55 3.28
C GLU A 157 -17.78 4.27 2.58
N LEU A 158 -17.08 3.41 3.32
CA LEU A 158 -16.53 2.16 2.83
C LEU A 158 -17.61 1.22 2.32
N LYS A 159 -18.75 1.11 3.01
CA LYS A 159 -19.89 0.30 2.55
C LYS A 159 -20.36 0.70 1.15
N ARG A 160 -20.49 2.02 0.90
CA ARG A 160 -20.88 2.54 -0.43
C ARG A 160 -19.80 2.27 -1.47
N HIS A 161 -18.54 2.45 -1.10
CA HIS A 161 -17.42 2.20 -2.00
C HIS A 161 -17.26 0.70 -2.37
N ILE A 162 -17.42 -0.23 -1.42
CA ILE A 162 -17.41 -1.67 -1.69
C ILE A 162 -18.51 -2.04 -2.68
N ALA A 163 -19.73 -1.51 -2.48
CA ALA A 163 -20.83 -1.77 -3.40
C ALA A 163 -20.48 -1.30 -4.83
N HIS A 164 -19.85 -0.14 -4.96
CA HIS A 164 -19.40 0.37 -6.25
C HIS A 164 -18.30 -0.50 -6.87
N ILE A 165 -17.27 -0.88 -6.11
CA ILE A 165 -16.23 -1.82 -6.58
C ILE A 165 -16.88 -3.11 -7.09
N CYS A 166 -17.78 -3.70 -6.32
CA CYS A 166 -18.43 -4.95 -6.68
C CYS A 166 -19.29 -4.83 -7.95
N ASN A 167 -20.01 -3.72 -8.14
CA ASN A 167 -20.80 -3.51 -9.34
C ASN A 167 -19.95 -3.27 -10.59
N THR A 168 -18.82 -2.58 -10.43
CA THR A 168 -18.01 -2.11 -11.56
C THR A 168 -16.93 -3.10 -11.98
N ALA A 169 -16.31 -3.81 -11.03
CA ALA A 169 -15.13 -4.65 -11.30
C ALA A 169 -15.43 -6.16 -11.35
N CYS A 170 -16.60 -6.63 -10.89
CA CYS A 170 -16.92 -8.07 -10.88
C CYS A 170 -17.15 -8.67 -12.28
N ALA A 171 -17.67 -7.90 -13.24
CA ALA A 171 -18.06 -8.43 -14.55
C ALA A 171 -16.89 -9.10 -15.29
N GLY A 172 -15.68 -8.56 -15.14
CA GLY A 172 -14.45 -9.06 -15.77
C GLY A 172 -13.41 -9.67 -14.82
N ASN A 173 -13.70 -9.84 -13.53
CA ASN A 173 -12.72 -10.32 -12.54
C ASN A 173 -13.34 -11.26 -11.49
N GLU A 174 -13.16 -12.58 -11.69
CA GLU A 174 -13.66 -13.60 -10.77
C GLU A 174 -13.07 -13.49 -9.35
N ARG A 175 -11.83 -12.98 -9.23
CA ARG A 175 -11.18 -12.82 -7.91
C ARG A 175 -11.90 -11.76 -7.08
N ILE A 176 -12.28 -10.64 -7.69
CA ILE A 176 -13.09 -9.60 -7.03
C ILE A 176 -14.49 -10.13 -6.76
N ARG A 177 -15.09 -10.85 -7.72
CA ARG A 177 -16.41 -11.48 -7.55
C ARG A 177 -16.45 -12.37 -6.32
N THR A 178 -15.43 -13.22 -6.16
CA THR A 178 -15.26 -14.08 -4.97
C THR A 178 -15.23 -13.23 -3.69
N CYS A 179 -14.42 -12.18 -3.63
CA CYS A 179 -14.38 -11.29 -2.47
C CYS A 179 -15.73 -10.65 -2.14
N CYS A 180 -16.48 -10.23 -3.15
CA CYS A 180 -17.80 -9.61 -3.01
C CYS A 180 -18.89 -10.55 -2.45
N THR A 181 -18.65 -11.88 -2.44
CA THR A 181 -19.56 -12.86 -1.81
C THR A 181 -19.42 -12.96 -0.29
N THR A 182 -18.36 -12.39 0.30
CA THR A 182 -18.12 -12.38 1.75
C THR A 182 -19.28 -11.68 2.48
N LYS A 183 -19.66 -12.16 3.67
CA LYS A 183 -20.85 -11.64 4.38
C LYS A 183 -20.67 -10.24 4.96
N ASP A 184 -19.53 -9.96 5.59
CA ASP A 184 -19.27 -8.68 6.24
C ASP A 184 -18.47 -7.73 5.36
N ASP A 185 -18.76 -6.43 5.45
CA ASP A 185 -18.15 -5.41 4.58
C ASP A 185 -16.64 -5.25 4.83
N VAL A 186 -16.19 -5.40 6.09
CA VAL A 186 -14.76 -5.39 6.42
C VAL A 186 -14.05 -6.58 5.76
N GLY A 187 -14.64 -7.77 5.81
CA GLY A 187 -14.15 -8.97 5.16
C GLY A 187 -14.10 -8.84 3.63
N LYS A 188 -15.13 -8.27 3.00
CA LYS A 188 -15.12 -7.96 1.56
C LYS A 188 -13.94 -7.06 1.20
N TYR A 189 -13.78 -5.94 1.91
CA TYR A 189 -12.70 -4.99 1.62
C TYR A 189 -11.33 -5.58 1.93
N LEU A 190 -11.17 -6.31 3.04
CA LEU A 190 -9.92 -7.00 3.37
C LEU A 190 -9.53 -7.98 2.27
N CYS A 191 -10.49 -8.74 1.74
CA CYS A 191 -10.27 -9.64 0.62
C CYS A 191 -9.81 -8.87 -0.63
N ILE A 192 -10.53 -7.82 -1.04
CA ILE A 192 -10.18 -6.98 -2.21
C ILE A 192 -8.79 -6.36 -2.02
N TYR A 193 -8.53 -5.75 -0.87
CA TYR A 193 -7.24 -5.13 -0.52
C TYR A 193 -6.10 -6.14 -0.57
N SER A 194 -6.34 -7.39 -0.18
CA SER A 194 -5.33 -8.45 -0.14
C SER A 194 -5.17 -9.21 -1.45
N LEU A 195 -5.94 -8.90 -2.49
CA LEU A 195 -5.78 -9.55 -3.78
C LEU A 195 -4.38 -9.25 -4.35
N PRO A 196 -3.64 -10.28 -4.78
CA PRO A 196 -2.35 -10.08 -5.42
C PRO A 196 -2.52 -9.41 -6.78
N TRP A 197 -1.41 -8.92 -7.31
CA TRP A 197 -1.32 -8.47 -8.71
C TRP A 197 -1.95 -9.48 -9.67
N ALA A 198 -2.62 -8.98 -10.71
CA ALA A 198 -3.11 -9.83 -11.78
C ALA A 198 -1.95 -10.53 -12.48
N LYS A 199 -2.23 -11.74 -12.98
CA LYS A 199 -1.36 -12.34 -14.00
C LYS A 199 -1.50 -11.51 -15.27
N ARG A 200 -0.37 -11.21 -15.91
CA ARG A 200 -0.33 -10.48 -17.18
C ARG A 200 -1.12 -11.28 -18.22
N SER A 201 -2.06 -10.64 -18.93
CA SER A 201 -2.92 -11.30 -19.92
C SER A 201 -2.86 -10.71 -21.33
N GLU A 202 -2.17 -9.59 -21.55
CA GLU A 202 -2.14 -8.93 -22.86
C GLU A 202 -0.73 -8.52 -23.31
N ALA A 203 -0.59 -8.42 -24.64
CA ALA A 203 0.64 -8.10 -25.38
C ALA A 203 1.11 -6.65 -25.13
N PRO A 204 2.42 -6.36 -25.26
CA PRO A 204 2.99 -5.07 -24.90
C PRO A 204 2.54 -3.97 -25.87
N GLN A 205 1.73 -3.04 -25.36
CA GLN A 205 1.66 -1.69 -25.89
C GLN A 205 2.68 -0.84 -25.12
N SER A 206 3.30 0.13 -25.78
CA SER A 206 4.10 1.13 -25.04
C SER A 206 3.14 1.99 -24.21
N PRO A 207 3.50 2.38 -22.98
CA PRO A 207 2.69 3.33 -22.24
C PRO A 207 2.58 4.63 -23.04
N SER A 208 1.45 5.32 -22.92
CA SER A 208 1.28 6.66 -23.51
C SER A 208 2.40 7.59 -23.01
N SER A 209 2.99 8.41 -23.89
CA SER A 209 4.00 9.40 -23.50
C SER A 209 3.33 10.64 -22.90
N ILE A 210 4.06 11.34 -22.03
CA ILE A 210 3.68 12.67 -21.54
C ILE A 210 4.41 13.71 -22.39
N ASP A 211 3.65 14.58 -23.05
CA ASP A 211 4.15 15.64 -23.94
C ASP A 211 3.47 16.98 -23.64
N GLU A 212 3.70 17.99 -24.49
CA GLU A 212 3.13 19.33 -24.34
C GLU A 212 1.59 19.35 -24.34
N GLY A 213 0.94 18.27 -24.79
CA GLY A 213 -0.50 18.11 -24.76
C GLY A 213 -1.10 18.20 -23.36
N VAL A 214 -0.32 17.93 -22.31
CA VAL A 214 -0.76 18.11 -20.91
C VAL A 214 -1.10 19.57 -20.58
N CYS A 215 -0.51 20.53 -21.30
CA CYS A 215 -0.71 21.96 -21.04
C CYS A 215 -2.04 22.52 -21.57
N ARG A 216 -2.82 21.73 -22.32
CA ARG A 216 -4.16 22.13 -22.77
C ARG A 216 -5.15 22.13 -21.60
N GLU A 217 -6.26 22.84 -21.75
CA GLU A 217 -7.34 22.80 -20.77
C GLU A 217 -7.81 21.36 -20.55
N GLY A 218 -7.78 20.90 -19.29
CA GLY A 218 -8.10 19.52 -18.91
C GLY A 218 -7.02 18.48 -19.23
N GLY A 219 -5.83 18.88 -19.71
CA GLY A 219 -4.73 17.99 -20.06
C GLY A 219 -4.10 17.23 -18.88
N GLU A 220 -4.37 17.64 -17.64
CA GLU A 220 -3.94 16.90 -16.43
C GLU A 220 -4.38 15.43 -16.44
N ILE A 221 -5.51 15.13 -17.08
CA ILE A 221 -6.01 13.76 -17.22
C ILE A 221 -5.05 12.84 -17.96
N ASP A 222 -4.22 13.39 -18.86
CA ASP A 222 -3.28 12.63 -19.68
C ASP A 222 -2.14 12.07 -18.81
N VAL A 223 -1.75 12.77 -17.73
CA VAL A 223 -0.82 12.25 -16.71
C VAL A 223 -1.40 11.03 -16.01
N TYR A 224 -2.70 11.05 -15.66
CA TYR A 224 -3.34 9.88 -15.06
C TYR A 224 -3.50 8.72 -16.05
N ARG A 225 -3.76 9.00 -17.34
CA ARG A 225 -3.83 7.95 -18.38
C ARG A 225 -2.47 7.26 -18.57
N ASN A 226 -1.38 8.02 -18.61
CA ASN A 226 -0.02 7.46 -18.61
C ASN A 226 0.20 6.51 -17.43
N ILE A 227 -0.12 6.93 -16.21
CA ILE A 227 0.07 6.09 -15.01
C ILE A 227 -0.82 4.84 -15.06
N PHE A 228 -2.05 4.96 -15.56
CA PHE A 228 -2.91 3.81 -15.79
C PHE A 228 -2.29 2.83 -16.79
N ASP A 229 -1.80 3.30 -17.93
CA ASP A 229 -1.15 2.45 -18.94
C ASP A 229 0.10 1.78 -18.38
N VAL A 230 0.97 2.53 -17.70
CA VAL A 230 2.16 2.04 -17.01
C VAL A 230 1.78 0.93 -16.00
N ALA A 231 0.80 1.17 -15.14
CA ALA A 231 0.35 0.19 -14.15
C ALA A 231 -0.26 -1.07 -14.80
N ARG A 232 -0.94 -0.92 -15.95
CA ARG A 232 -1.51 -2.04 -16.72
C ARG A 232 -0.45 -2.87 -17.42
N ILE A 233 0.58 -2.23 -17.98
CA ILE A 233 1.68 -2.90 -18.70
C ILE A 233 2.64 -3.57 -17.71
N TYR A 234 3.00 -2.86 -16.65
CA TYR A 234 3.94 -3.28 -15.62
C TYR A 234 3.19 -3.66 -14.33
N THR A 235 2.37 -4.71 -14.43
CA THR A 235 1.48 -5.13 -13.34
C THR A 235 2.19 -5.55 -12.04
N ARG A 236 3.50 -5.83 -12.11
CA ARG A 236 4.34 -6.22 -10.98
C ARG A 236 5.26 -5.11 -10.50
N ALA A 237 5.24 -3.93 -11.15
CA ALA A 237 6.05 -2.82 -10.69
C ALA A 237 5.60 -2.35 -9.30
N PRO A 238 6.54 -2.12 -8.37
CA PRO A 238 6.25 -1.48 -7.09
C PRO A 238 5.55 -0.13 -7.28
N GLU A 239 4.48 0.09 -6.50
CA GLU A 239 3.69 1.33 -6.51
C GLU A 239 4.58 2.57 -6.32
N ALA A 240 5.58 2.49 -5.44
CA ALA A 240 6.48 3.61 -5.15
C ALA A 240 7.22 4.14 -6.39
N LEU A 241 7.64 3.26 -7.30
CA LEU A 241 8.31 3.65 -8.54
C LEU A 241 7.34 4.38 -9.48
N ILE A 242 6.11 3.88 -9.58
CA ILE A 242 5.08 4.49 -10.44
C ILE A 242 4.63 5.85 -9.88
N ILE A 243 4.50 6.00 -8.56
CA ILE A 243 4.20 7.29 -7.92
C ILE A 243 5.34 8.30 -8.11
N THR A 244 6.58 7.83 -8.15
CA THR A 244 7.74 8.67 -8.46
C THR A 244 7.66 9.18 -9.90
N LEU A 245 7.38 8.29 -10.85
CA LEU A 245 7.16 8.65 -12.25
C LEU A 245 6.03 9.69 -12.38
N TYR A 246 4.90 9.49 -11.72
CA TYR A 246 3.80 10.46 -11.67
C TYR A 246 4.26 11.83 -11.17
N SER A 247 5.06 11.86 -10.09
CA SER A 247 5.53 13.10 -9.48
C SER A 247 6.46 13.86 -10.43
N ALA A 248 7.34 13.15 -11.16
CA ALA A 248 8.20 13.75 -12.18
C ALA A 248 7.40 14.30 -13.36
N SER A 249 6.38 13.57 -13.83
CA SER A 249 5.49 14.02 -14.90
C SER A 249 4.69 15.27 -14.50
N GLN A 250 4.20 15.34 -13.26
CA GLN A 250 3.54 16.55 -12.74
C GLN A 250 4.50 17.74 -12.63
N ALA A 251 5.72 17.51 -12.15
CA ALA A 251 6.74 18.55 -12.06
C ALA A 251 7.08 19.10 -13.45
N ALA A 252 7.26 18.23 -14.44
CA ALA A 252 7.49 18.65 -15.82
C ALA A 252 6.34 19.52 -16.37
N ALA A 253 5.08 19.12 -16.15
CA ALA A 253 3.93 19.94 -16.55
C ALA A 253 3.93 21.31 -15.85
N THR A 254 4.17 21.34 -14.54
CA THR A 254 4.21 22.58 -13.75
C THR A 254 5.32 23.52 -14.23
N ASP A 255 6.50 22.97 -14.51
CA ASP A 255 7.69 23.76 -14.86
C ASP A 255 7.68 24.22 -16.33
N CYS A 256 7.01 23.49 -17.23
CA CYS A 256 7.10 23.71 -18.67
C CYS A 256 5.90 24.44 -19.28
N CYS A 257 4.68 24.29 -18.74
CA CYS A 257 3.46 24.75 -19.42
C CYS A 257 3.34 26.28 -19.53
N ASP A 258 4.00 27.04 -18.67
CA ASP A 258 4.01 28.51 -18.69
C ASP A 258 5.17 29.10 -19.52
N LEU A 259 6.00 28.24 -20.13
CA LEU A 259 7.15 28.67 -20.92
C LEU A 259 6.79 28.94 -22.38
N VAL A 260 7.58 29.79 -23.04
CA VAL A 260 7.41 30.12 -24.46
C VAL A 260 7.70 28.92 -25.37
N ASP A 261 8.72 28.13 -25.03
CA ASP A 261 9.10 26.92 -25.78
C ASP A 261 8.80 25.66 -24.96
N VAL A 262 7.50 25.35 -24.84
CA VAL A 262 6.96 24.21 -24.08
C VAL A 262 7.58 22.89 -24.55
N ARG A 263 7.63 22.67 -25.87
CA ARG A 263 8.17 21.44 -26.48
C ARG A 263 9.62 21.19 -26.08
N ARG A 264 10.47 22.22 -26.19
CA ARG A 264 11.86 22.10 -25.79
C ARG A 264 11.99 21.78 -24.31
N CYS A 265 11.20 22.42 -23.45
CA CYS A 265 11.22 22.14 -22.02
C CYS A 265 10.86 20.68 -21.73
N PHE A 266 9.80 20.13 -22.33
CA PHE A 266 9.46 18.71 -22.15
C PHE A 266 10.56 17.76 -22.66
N ALA A 267 11.18 18.07 -23.80
CA ALA A 267 12.32 17.29 -24.31
C ALA A 267 13.52 17.31 -23.34
N GLU A 268 13.76 18.43 -22.65
CA GLU A 268 14.80 18.52 -21.61
C GLU A 268 14.43 17.69 -20.37
N ARG A 269 13.14 17.66 -19.97
CA ARG A 269 12.63 16.86 -18.85
C ARG A 269 12.62 15.35 -19.12
N ASP A 270 12.58 14.94 -20.39
CA ASP A 270 12.65 13.52 -20.78
C ASP A 270 13.92 12.83 -20.23
N SER A 271 15.03 13.58 -20.13
CA SER A 271 16.27 13.11 -19.50
C SER A 271 16.12 12.66 -18.04
N THR A 272 15.09 13.16 -17.33
CA THR A 272 14.75 12.78 -15.96
C THR A 272 13.66 11.71 -15.92
N ILE A 273 12.70 11.74 -16.84
CA ILE A 273 11.55 10.83 -16.86
C ILE A 273 11.94 9.44 -17.41
N ALA A 274 12.72 9.38 -18.49
CA ALA A 274 13.10 8.11 -19.12
C ALA A 274 13.86 7.15 -18.17
N PRO A 275 14.81 7.60 -17.34
CA PRO A 275 15.42 6.74 -16.31
C PRO A 275 14.41 6.19 -15.31
N LEU A 276 13.40 6.96 -14.89
CA LEU A 276 12.35 6.50 -13.98
C LEU A 276 11.49 5.42 -14.62
N GLN A 277 11.18 5.54 -15.91
CA GLN A 277 10.48 4.51 -16.66
C GLN A 277 11.30 3.21 -16.72
N ALA A 278 12.60 3.29 -16.98
CA ALA A 278 13.49 2.13 -16.93
C ALA A 278 13.55 1.48 -15.53
N LEU A 279 13.48 2.27 -14.46
CA LEU A 279 13.36 1.75 -13.10
C LEU A 279 12.04 1.01 -12.87
N VAL A 280 10.92 1.53 -13.38
CA VAL A 280 9.61 0.83 -13.32
C VAL A 280 9.67 -0.51 -14.05
N GLU A 281 10.26 -0.55 -15.24
CA GLU A 281 10.48 -1.78 -16.02
C GLU A 281 11.31 -2.79 -15.24
N LYS A 282 12.43 -2.34 -14.67
CA LYS A 282 13.32 -3.22 -13.90
C LYS A 282 12.68 -3.72 -12.62
N GLY A 283 11.94 -2.86 -11.93
CA GLY A 283 11.16 -3.22 -10.76
C GLY A 283 10.11 -4.28 -11.08
N ASN A 284 9.42 -4.14 -12.21
CA ASN A 284 8.46 -5.12 -12.69
C ASN A 284 9.10 -6.48 -13.00
N GLU A 285 10.29 -6.50 -13.61
CA GLU A 285 11.02 -7.74 -13.87
C GLU A 285 11.38 -8.46 -12.56
N ILE A 286 12.03 -7.76 -11.62
CA ILE A 286 12.45 -8.34 -10.33
C ILE A 286 11.26 -8.84 -9.52
N CYS A 287 10.20 -8.03 -9.45
CA CYS A 287 9.00 -8.39 -8.70
C CYS A 287 8.15 -9.43 -9.41
N GLY A 288 8.24 -9.55 -10.74
CA GLY A 288 7.69 -10.66 -11.51
C GLY A 288 8.34 -11.98 -11.08
N GLU A 289 9.67 -12.04 -11.06
CA GLU A 289 10.40 -13.23 -10.61
C GLU A 289 10.04 -13.66 -9.18
N TYR A 290 9.86 -12.69 -8.27
CA TYR A 290 9.45 -12.97 -6.89
C TYR A 290 8.00 -13.46 -6.78
N ALA A 291 7.06 -12.80 -7.45
CA ALA A 291 5.63 -13.08 -7.27
C ALA A 291 5.09 -14.23 -8.15
N ASP A 292 5.81 -14.63 -9.21
CA ASP A 292 5.41 -15.76 -10.08
C ASP A 292 6.05 -17.10 -9.69
N HIS A 293 6.98 -17.11 -8.75
CA HIS A 293 7.70 -18.32 -8.35
C HIS A 293 7.57 -18.60 -6.85
N THR A 294 7.86 -19.84 -6.46
CA THR A 294 8.06 -20.14 -5.04
C THR A 294 9.32 -19.45 -4.53
N TYR A 295 9.40 -19.20 -3.23
CA TYR A 295 10.57 -18.53 -2.64
C TYR A 295 11.90 -19.24 -2.97
N VAL A 296 11.92 -20.57 -2.95
CA VAL A 296 13.12 -21.36 -3.28
C VAL A 296 13.52 -21.19 -4.75
N GLU A 297 12.55 -21.17 -5.66
CA GLU A 297 12.81 -20.99 -7.10
C GLU A 297 13.27 -19.56 -7.40
N PHE A 298 12.65 -18.57 -6.77
CA PHE A 298 13.09 -17.17 -6.81
C PHE A 298 14.56 -17.02 -6.40
N LEU A 299 14.97 -17.61 -5.27
CA LEU A 299 16.36 -17.52 -4.80
C LEU A 299 17.37 -18.12 -5.78
N LYS A 300 17.03 -19.27 -6.40
CA LYS A 300 17.89 -19.91 -7.40
C LYS A 300 18.08 -19.02 -8.62
N ARG A 301 16.99 -18.47 -9.15
CA ARG A 301 17.00 -17.59 -10.31
C ARG A 301 17.73 -16.28 -10.03
N LEU A 302 17.48 -15.69 -8.86
CA LEU A 302 18.16 -14.48 -8.43
C LEU A 302 19.68 -14.69 -8.35
N LYS A 303 20.13 -15.81 -7.76
CA LYS A 303 21.56 -16.17 -7.71
C LYS A 303 22.16 -16.32 -9.10
N ALA A 304 21.49 -17.02 -10.01
CA ALA A 304 21.96 -17.15 -11.39
C ALA A 304 22.08 -15.77 -12.08
N ASN A 305 21.07 -14.91 -11.93
CA ASN A 305 21.06 -13.56 -12.51
C ASN A 305 22.12 -12.62 -11.89
N VAL A 306 22.45 -12.78 -10.60
CA VAL A 306 23.51 -11.99 -9.97
C VAL A 306 24.88 -12.43 -10.49
N LEU A 307 25.09 -13.73 -10.69
CA LEU A 307 26.36 -14.27 -11.21
C LEU A 307 26.63 -13.83 -12.65
N THR A 308 25.60 -13.60 -13.48
CA THR A 308 25.79 -13.10 -14.85
C THR A 308 26.15 -11.62 -14.92
N LEU A 309 25.89 -10.85 -13.85
CA LEU A 309 26.19 -9.41 -13.79
C LEU A 309 27.63 -9.11 -13.36
N LEU A 310 28.36 -10.11 -12.85
CA LEU A 310 29.72 -9.93 -12.34
C LEU A 310 30.76 -10.52 -13.31
N PRO A 311 31.84 -9.79 -13.65
CA PRO A 311 32.89 -10.30 -14.51
C PRO A 311 33.63 -11.48 -13.85
N ALA A 312 34.03 -12.46 -14.66
CA ALA A 312 34.86 -13.57 -14.20
C ALA A 312 36.27 -13.09 -13.82
N GLY A 313 36.71 -13.32 -12.58
CA GLY A 313 38.11 -13.14 -12.17
C GLY A 313 38.40 -12.15 -11.03
N THR A 314 37.39 -11.53 -10.41
CA THR A 314 37.60 -10.66 -9.23
C THR A 314 37.79 -11.46 -7.94
N LEU A 315 38.86 -11.20 -7.19
CA LEU A 315 39.17 -11.88 -5.91
C LEU A 315 38.13 -11.62 -4.78
N ASN A 316 37.25 -10.62 -4.94
CA ASN A 316 36.18 -10.26 -3.99
C ASN A 316 34.77 -10.70 -4.45
N THR A 317 34.66 -11.62 -5.42
CA THR A 317 33.37 -11.92 -6.08
C THR A 317 32.36 -12.59 -5.14
N GLU A 318 32.77 -13.45 -4.20
CA GLU A 318 31.82 -14.14 -3.31
C GLU A 318 31.12 -13.20 -2.32
N ASP A 319 31.88 -12.34 -1.63
CA ASP A 319 31.31 -11.36 -0.68
C ASP A 319 30.43 -10.32 -1.40
N GLN A 320 30.82 -9.91 -2.61
CA GLN A 320 30.03 -9.00 -3.44
C GLN A 320 28.73 -9.66 -3.94
N VAL A 321 28.79 -10.93 -4.36
CA VAL A 321 27.60 -11.73 -4.71
C VAL A 321 26.67 -11.84 -3.50
N SER A 322 27.20 -12.17 -2.33
CA SER A 322 26.41 -12.33 -1.11
C SER A 322 25.71 -11.02 -0.73
N THR A 323 26.46 -9.92 -0.71
CA THR A 323 25.92 -8.58 -0.39
C THR A 323 24.82 -8.18 -1.38
N LEU A 324 25.05 -8.35 -2.69
CA LEU A 324 24.07 -7.98 -3.70
C LEU A 324 22.81 -8.88 -3.64
N LEU A 325 22.98 -10.16 -3.31
CA LEU A 325 21.86 -11.07 -3.09
C LEU A 325 21.03 -10.64 -1.89
N GLU A 326 21.65 -10.38 -0.74
CA GLU A 326 20.96 -9.93 0.47
C GLU A 326 20.17 -8.65 0.21
N GLN A 327 20.77 -7.67 -0.48
CA GLN A 327 20.09 -6.44 -0.87
C GLN A 327 18.87 -6.70 -1.75
N ARG A 328 19.01 -7.52 -2.80
CA ARG A 328 17.90 -7.83 -3.72
C ARG A 328 16.80 -8.66 -3.07
N ILE A 329 17.15 -9.61 -2.20
CA ILE A 329 16.19 -10.39 -1.41
C ILE A 329 15.44 -9.46 -0.44
N GLY A 330 16.17 -8.60 0.27
CA GLY A 330 15.61 -7.64 1.21
C GLY A 330 14.65 -6.66 0.54
N TYR A 331 14.97 -6.21 -0.67
CA TYR A 331 14.06 -5.40 -1.48
C TYR A 331 12.84 -6.20 -1.93
N ALA A 332 13.03 -7.36 -2.55
CA ALA A 332 11.92 -8.13 -3.12
C ALA A 332 10.90 -8.57 -2.05
N THR A 333 11.38 -9.08 -0.93
CA THR A 333 10.52 -9.57 0.17
C THR A 333 9.67 -8.49 0.83
N LYS A 334 10.09 -7.21 0.75
CA LYS A 334 9.38 -6.08 1.37
C LYS A 334 8.63 -5.20 0.37
N CYS A 335 9.08 -5.14 -0.88
CA CYS A 335 8.55 -4.19 -1.88
C CYS A 335 7.83 -4.86 -3.05
N CYS A 336 7.97 -6.17 -3.25
CA CYS A 336 7.31 -6.86 -4.36
C CYS A 336 5.93 -7.41 -3.99
N HIS A 337 5.06 -6.54 -3.50
CA HIS A 337 3.64 -6.81 -3.34
C HIS A 337 2.81 -5.53 -3.43
N LEU A 338 1.52 -5.67 -3.76
CA LEU A 338 0.62 -4.56 -4.05
C LEU A 338 0.57 -3.48 -2.95
N ASN A 339 0.60 -3.88 -1.68
CA ASN A 339 0.50 -2.99 -0.53
C ASN A 339 1.87 -2.76 0.14
N ALA A 340 2.91 -2.61 -0.69
CA ALA A 340 4.28 -2.33 -0.26
C ALA A 340 4.32 -1.11 0.68
N PRO A 341 5.13 -1.16 1.76
CA PRO A 341 5.33 -0.02 2.64
C PRO A 341 5.98 1.14 1.84
N PRO A 342 5.23 2.22 1.56
CA PRO A 342 5.67 3.25 0.63
C PRO A 342 6.99 3.93 1.02
N ILE A 343 7.19 4.29 2.29
CA ILE A 343 8.41 4.98 2.76
C ILE A 343 9.62 4.07 2.55
N TYR A 344 9.55 2.84 3.05
CA TYR A 344 10.62 1.86 2.91
C TYR A 344 10.95 1.55 1.45
N CYS A 345 9.93 1.49 0.59
CA CYS A 345 10.10 1.18 -0.83
C CYS A 345 10.39 2.40 -1.71
N GLY A 346 10.70 3.56 -1.13
CA GLY A 346 11.31 4.68 -1.84
C GLY A 346 10.42 5.90 -2.09
N ILE A 347 9.17 5.95 -1.60
CA ILE A 347 8.32 7.16 -1.73
C ILE A 347 8.94 8.37 -1.01
N GLN A 348 9.82 8.17 -0.02
CA GLN A 348 10.42 9.27 0.75
C GLN A 348 11.89 9.57 0.41
N GLN A 349 12.62 8.66 -0.26
CA GLN A 349 14.01 8.93 -0.71
C GLN A 349 14.08 9.95 -1.87
N LEU A 350 12.94 10.26 -2.51
CA LEU A 350 12.83 11.19 -3.64
C LEU A 350 12.19 12.54 -3.27
N MET A 351 11.67 12.69 -2.04
CA MET A 351 11.08 13.97 -1.57
C MET A 351 12.05 14.82 -0.74
N SER A 352 13.21 14.29 -0.37
CA SER A 352 14.28 15.01 0.33
C SER A 352 15.34 15.60 -0.61
N GLN A 353 15.11 15.56 -1.93
CA GLN A 353 15.94 16.19 -2.96
C GLN A 353 15.18 17.22 -3.82
N VAL A 354 14.04 17.72 -3.33
CA VAL A 354 13.37 18.91 -3.90
C VAL A 354 13.57 20.10 -2.98
#